data_AF-A0A7K2Z5N5-F1
#
_entry.id   AF-A0A7K2Z5N5-F1
#
_cell.length_a   1.000
_cell.length_b   1.000
_cell.length_c   1.000
_cell.angle_alpha   90.00
_cell.angle_beta   90.00
_cell.angle_gamma   90.00
#
_symmetry.space_group_name_H-M   'P 1'
#
loop_
_entity.id
_entity.type
_entity.pdbx_description
1 polymer ?
#
loop_
_entity_poly.entity_id
_entity_poly.type
_entity_poly.pdbx_seq_one_letter_code
_entity_poly.pdbx_strand_id
1 'polypeptide(L)'
;MAGRDLDDPEAEFDDHDPAWDTRDTPFRRWLIDGLTAAGSTLPAEAVSLFAPVNRYGGLSETNADLLAILTHTTVDMVRAAHKADLQHWAREQELRDHPDLTVLDADPDRIRDHS
;
A
#
# COMPACT_ATOMS: atom_id res chain seq x y z
N MET A 1 0.60 -35.14 -27.77
CA MET A 1 1.44 -34.32 -26.87
C MET A 1 1.64 -32.98 -27.57
N ALA A 2 1.01 -31.95 -27.02
CA ALA A 2 1.64 -30.74 -26.47
C ALA A 2 2.25 -29.88 -27.59
N GLY A 3 1.72 -28.72 -27.95
CA GLY A 3 1.05 -27.69 -27.16
C GLY A 3 1.81 -26.42 -27.55
N ARG A 4 1.32 -25.71 -28.58
CA ARG A 4 1.97 -24.50 -29.09
C ARG A 4 1.87 -23.42 -28.03
N ASP A 5 3.03 -22.86 -27.70
CA ASP A 5 3.22 -21.59 -27.02
C ASP A 5 2.19 -20.59 -27.54
N LEU A 6 1.16 -20.36 -26.73
CA LEU A 6 0.38 -19.14 -26.79
C LEU A 6 1.11 -18.18 -25.87
N ASP A 7 1.48 -17.04 -26.45
CA ASP A 7 1.84 -15.80 -25.76
C ASP A 7 1.51 -15.84 -24.27
N ASP A 8 2.55 -15.96 -23.44
CA ASP A 8 2.44 -15.63 -22.03
C ASP A 8 2.91 -14.18 -21.85
N PRO A 9 2.00 -13.19 -21.91
CA PRO A 9 2.34 -11.80 -21.61
C PRO A 9 2.63 -11.57 -20.11
N GLU A 10 2.63 -12.61 -19.26
CA GLU A 10 2.79 -12.45 -17.81
C GLU A 10 4.25 -12.57 -17.32
N ALA A 11 5.23 -12.49 -18.22
CA ALA A 11 6.65 -12.50 -17.86
C ALA A 11 7.16 -11.20 -17.20
N GLU A 12 6.29 -10.27 -16.80
CA GLU A 12 6.66 -8.97 -16.19
C GLU A 12 6.18 -8.79 -14.73
N PHE A 13 5.91 -9.89 -14.00
CA PHE A 13 5.64 -9.85 -12.55
C PHE A 13 6.72 -10.55 -11.70
N ASP A 14 7.96 -10.64 -12.18
CA ASP A 14 9.03 -11.43 -11.52
C ASP A 14 9.64 -10.75 -10.27
N ASP A 15 9.18 -9.55 -9.90
CA ASP A 15 9.54 -8.87 -8.65
C ASP A 15 8.47 -9.01 -7.54
N HIS A 16 7.46 -9.87 -7.70
CA HIS A 16 6.48 -10.14 -6.62
C HIS A 16 7.15 -10.86 -5.44
N ASP A 17 7.62 -10.11 -4.45
CA ASP A 17 8.07 -10.65 -3.17
C ASP A 17 6.84 -11.09 -2.35
N PRO A 18 6.70 -12.40 -2.01
CA PRO A 18 5.56 -12.92 -1.24
C PRO A 18 5.40 -12.27 0.14
N ALA A 19 6.45 -11.66 0.69
CA ALA A 19 6.35 -10.89 1.92
C ALA A 19 5.45 -9.66 1.76
N TRP A 20 5.23 -9.16 0.54
CA TRP A 20 4.35 -8.01 0.26
C TRP A 20 2.89 -8.29 0.59
N ASP A 21 2.42 -9.51 0.38
CA ASP A 21 1.05 -9.93 0.70
C ASP A 21 0.77 -9.95 2.21
N THR A 22 1.82 -9.97 3.03
CA THR A 22 1.75 -10.00 4.50
C THR A 22 2.27 -8.73 5.16
N ARG A 23 2.85 -7.80 4.38
CA ARG A 23 3.39 -6.55 4.91
C ARG A 23 2.26 -5.66 5.43
N ASP A 24 2.50 -5.13 6.62
CA ASP A 24 1.56 -4.28 7.33
C ASP A 24 1.77 -2.82 6.92
N THR A 25 0.92 -2.32 6.03
CA THR A 25 1.02 -0.97 5.47
C THR A 25 -0.03 -0.03 6.07
N PRO A 26 0.21 1.29 6.12
CA PRO A 26 -0.81 2.25 6.56
C PRO A 26 -2.15 2.10 5.83
N PHE A 27 -2.14 1.89 4.51
CA PHE A 27 -3.38 1.68 3.76
C PHE A 27 -4.06 0.35 4.10
N ARG A 28 -3.30 -0.72 4.33
CA ARG A 28 -3.87 -2.02 4.75
C ARG A 28 -4.54 -1.91 6.12
N ARG A 29 -3.91 -1.25 7.09
CA ARG A 29 -4.51 -1.00 8.41
C ARG A 29 -5.78 -0.18 8.28
N TRP A 30 -5.74 0.89 7.50
CA TRP A 30 -6.91 1.72 7.24
C TRP A 30 -8.08 0.93 6.62
N LEU A 31 -7.80 0.02 5.69
CA LEU A 31 -8.81 -0.87 5.10
C LEU A 31 -9.38 -1.85 6.12
N ILE A 32 -8.55 -2.50 6.94
CA ILE A 32 -8.99 -3.45 7.97
C ILE A 32 -9.88 -2.74 9.01
N ASP A 33 -9.46 -1.56 9.46
CA ASP A 33 -10.23 -0.75 10.41
C ASP A 33 -11.56 -0.31 9.81
N GLY A 34 -11.56 0.14 8.54
CA GLY A 34 -12.77 0.55 7.81
C GLY A 34 -13.77 -0.60 7.64
N LEU A 35 -13.30 -1.80 7.27
CA LEU A 35 -14.14 -2.99 7.15
C LEU A 35 -14.72 -3.42 8.50
N THR A 36 -13.90 -3.39 9.54
CA THR A 36 -14.32 -3.70 10.91
C THR A 36 -15.40 -2.73 11.37
N ALA A 37 -15.21 -1.43 11.15
CA ALA A 37 -16.19 -0.40 11.48
C ALA A 37 -17.48 -0.52 10.66
N ALA A 38 -17.40 -0.96 9.40
CA ALA A 38 -18.54 -1.25 8.55
C ALA A 38 -19.31 -2.54 8.95
N GLY A 39 -18.79 -3.32 9.90
CA GLY A 39 -19.37 -4.61 10.30
C GLY A 39 -19.24 -5.69 9.23
N SER A 40 -18.27 -5.54 8.32
CA SER A 40 -18.05 -6.48 7.23
C SER A 40 -17.65 -7.85 7.76
N THR A 41 -18.26 -8.91 7.22
CA THR A 41 -17.86 -10.30 7.47
C THR A 41 -16.81 -10.79 6.47
N LEU A 42 -16.35 -9.91 5.56
CA LEU A 42 -15.28 -10.27 4.64
C LEU A 42 -14.01 -10.55 5.43
N PRO A 43 -13.29 -11.64 5.12
CA PRO A 43 -12.01 -11.90 5.74
C PRO A 43 -11.04 -10.76 5.43
N ALA A 44 -10.30 -10.29 6.44
CA ALA A 44 -9.32 -9.22 6.28
C ALA A 44 -8.29 -9.56 5.20
N GLU A 45 -7.95 -10.84 5.03
CA GLU A 45 -7.07 -11.33 3.96
C GLU A 45 -7.62 -11.07 2.55
N ALA A 46 -8.94 -11.15 2.33
CA ALA A 46 -9.54 -11.01 1.02
C ALA A 46 -9.45 -9.58 0.49
N VAL A 47 -9.51 -8.58 1.38
CA VAL A 47 -9.39 -7.16 1.01
C VAL A 47 -7.94 -6.67 1.13
N SER A 48 -7.11 -7.36 1.92
CA SER A 48 -5.67 -7.07 2.02
C SER A 48 -4.94 -7.25 0.69
N LEU A 49 -5.47 -8.05 -0.25
CA LEU A 49 -4.93 -8.20 -1.61
C LEU A 49 -4.93 -6.87 -2.40
N PHE A 50 -5.85 -5.95 -2.10
CA PHE A 50 -5.89 -4.65 -2.78
C PHE A 50 -4.75 -3.71 -2.35
N ALA A 51 -4.23 -3.85 -1.12
CA ALA A 51 -3.22 -2.94 -0.60
C ALA A 51 -1.86 -3.03 -1.33
N PRO A 52 -1.24 -4.21 -1.53
CA PRO A 52 -0.01 -4.32 -2.30
C PRO A 52 -0.26 -3.99 -3.78
N VAL A 53 -1.32 -4.54 -4.40
CA VAL A 53 -1.62 -4.30 -5.83
C VAL A 53 -1.79 -2.82 -6.14
N ASN A 54 -2.54 -2.07 -5.33
CA ASN A 54 -2.75 -0.65 -5.57
C ASN A 54 -1.51 0.19 -5.26
N ARG A 55 -0.61 -0.25 -4.37
CA ARG A 55 0.63 0.48 -4.07
C ARG A 55 1.61 0.46 -5.25
N TYR A 56 1.71 -0.64 -5.98
CA TYR A 56 2.62 -0.78 -7.13
C TYR A 56 1.94 -0.48 -8.48
N GLY A 57 0.70 -0.94 -8.67
CA GLY A 57 -0.06 -0.74 -9.90
C GLY A 57 -0.90 0.55 -9.92
N GLY A 58 -0.95 1.28 -8.81
CA GLY A 58 -1.84 2.42 -8.62
C GLY A 58 -3.27 2.00 -8.29
N LEU A 59 -4.00 2.89 -7.62
CA LEU A 59 -5.43 2.69 -7.33
C LEU A 59 -6.29 2.98 -8.56
N SER A 60 -6.85 1.93 -9.16
CA SER A 60 -7.83 2.07 -10.24
C SER A 60 -9.17 2.63 -9.73
N GLU A 61 -9.94 3.28 -10.59
CA GLU A 61 -11.29 3.79 -10.27
C GLU A 61 -12.22 2.67 -9.76
N THR A 62 -12.22 1.52 -10.44
CA THR A 62 -13.01 0.35 -10.04
C THR A 62 -12.66 -0.13 -8.64
N ASN A 63 -11.37 -0.18 -8.30
CA ASN A 63 -10.94 -0.56 -6.97
C ASN A 63 -11.31 0.51 -5.94
N ALA A 64 -11.20 1.80 -6.28
CA ALA A 64 -11.57 2.88 -5.39
C ALA A 64 -13.07 2.87 -5.05
N ASP A 65 -13.93 2.66 -6.05
CA ASP A 65 -15.38 2.52 -5.89
C ASP A 65 -15.73 1.30 -5.04
N LEU A 66 -15.15 0.14 -5.36
CA LEU A 66 -15.39 -1.09 -4.61
C LEU A 66 -14.99 -0.94 -3.14
N LEU A 67 -13.80 -0.41 -2.87
CA LEU A 67 -13.32 -0.19 -1.51
C LEU A 67 -14.18 0.82 -0.75
N ALA A 68 -14.66 1.87 -1.42
CA ALA A 68 -15.57 2.84 -0.83
C ALA A 68 -16.89 2.19 -0.38
N ILE A 69 -17.47 1.32 -1.22
CA ILE A 69 -18.66 0.53 -0.88
C ILE A 69 -18.37 -0.39 0.30
N LEU A 70 -17.30 -1.18 0.24
CA LEU A 70 -16.99 -2.19 1.26
C LEU A 70 -16.70 -1.60 2.64
N THR A 71 -16.10 -0.41 2.68
CA THR A 71 -15.74 0.29 3.93
C THR A 71 -16.77 1.32 4.36
N HIS A 72 -17.93 1.39 3.67
CA HIS A 72 -18.98 2.40 3.90
C HIS A 72 -18.42 3.84 3.98
N THR A 73 -17.48 4.18 3.09
CA THR A 73 -16.86 5.50 3.01
C THR A 73 -16.98 6.08 1.60
N THR A 74 -16.27 7.17 1.31
CA THR A 74 -16.26 7.79 -0.02
C THR A 74 -14.99 7.41 -0.79
N VAL A 75 -15.08 7.46 -2.12
CA VAL A 75 -13.94 7.29 -3.02
C VAL A 75 -12.81 8.27 -2.69
N ASP A 76 -13.15 9.52 -2.33
CA ASP A 76 -12.17 10.53 -1.93
C ASP A 76 -11.40 10.12 -0.67
N MET A 77 -12.06 9.49 0.31
CA MET A 77 -11.41 8.98 1.52
C MET A 77 -10.48 7.82 1.21
N VAL A 78 -10.88 6.91 0.31
CA VAL A 78 -10.02 5.81 -0.17
C VAL A 78 -8.76 6.37 -0.86
N ARG A 79 -8.94 7.34 -1.78
CA ARG A 79 -7.83 7.99 -2.49
C ARG A 79 -6.91 8.73 -1.54
N ALA A 80 -7.46 9.44 -0.54
CA ALA A 80 -6.68 10.15 0.46
C ALA A 80 -5.81 9.18 1.29
N ALA A 81 -6.39 8.07 1.74
CA ALA A 81 -5.65 7.05 2.50
C ALA A 81 -4.56 6.38 1.64
N HIS A 82 -4.88 6.08 0.38
CA HIS A 82 -3.90 5.54 -0.56
C HIS A 82 -2.75 6.52 -0.86
N LYS A 83 -3.06 7.82 -1.00
CA LYS A 83 -2.03 8.86 -1.19
C LYS A 83 -1.12 8.99 0.03
N ALA A 84 -1.66 8.96 1.24
CA ALA A 84 -0.88 9.00 2.47
C ALA A 84 0.07 7.80 2.58
N ASP A 85 -0.38 6.64 2.11
CA ASP A 85 0.38 5.41 2.05
C ASP A 85 1.56 5.49 1.06
N LEU A 86 1.34 6.05 -0.12
CA LEU A 86 2.41 6.32 -1.09
C LEU A 86 3.45 7.32 -0.56
N GLN A 87 3.01 8.35 0.17
CA GLN A 87 3.92 9.30 0.81
C GLN A 87 4.77 8.64 1.90
N HIS A 88 4.16 7.76 2.70
CA HIS A 88 4.88 6.98 3.70
C HIS A 88 5.93 6.08 3.03
N TRP A 89 5.54 5.39 1.96
CA TRP A 89 6.42 4.52 1.21
C TRP A 89 7.58 5.28 0.55
N ALA A 90 7.33 6.46 -0.03
CA ALA A 90 8.38 7.31 -0.58
C ALA A 90 9.44 7.68 0.48
N ARG A 91 9.01 7.99 1.71
CA ARG A 91 9.91 8.25 2.83
C ARG A 91 10.69 7.01 3.26
N GLU A 92 10.05 5.83 3.30
CA GLU A 92 10.75 4.56 3.55
C GLU A 92 11.84 4.28 2.52
N GLN A 93 11.57 4.58 1.23
CA GLN A 93 12.57 4.44 0.17
C GLN A 93 13.72 5.44 0.35
N GLU A 94 13.41 6.71 0.60
CA GLU A 94 14.42 7.75 0.83
C GLU A 94 15.34 7.41 2.00
N LEU A 95 14.80 6.92 3.13
CA LEU A 95 15.60 6.46 4.28
C LEU A 95 16.44 5.22 3.97
N ARG A 96 15.98 4.34 3.07
CA ARG A 96 16.72 3.15 2.65
C ARG A 96 17.90 3.51 1.75
N ASP A 97 17.67 4.44 0.82
CA ASP A 97 18.67 4.91 -0.13
C ASP A 97 19.69 5.85 0.54
N HIS A 98 19.27 6.56 1.59
CA HIS A 98 20.07 7.48 2.39
C HIS A 98 19.97 7.12 3.88
N PRO A 99 20.67 6.06 4.35
CA PRO A 99 20.65 5.65 5.75
C PRO A 99 21.26 6.71 6.70
N ASP A 100 21.94 7.72 6.15
CA ASP A 100 22.40 8.91 6.86
C ASP A 100 21.25 9.85 7.29
N LEU A 101 20.11 9.82 6.59
CA LEU A 101 18.90 10.57 6.96
C LEU A 101 18.17 9.96 8.18
N THR A 102 18.41 8.69 8.49
CA THR A 102 17.80 8.02 9.66
C THR A 102 18.23 8.65 10.99
N VAL A 103 19.41 9.27 11.03
CA VAL A 103 19.94 9.95 12.22
C VAL A 103 19.28 11.31 12.47
N LEU A 104 18.78 11.98 11.41
CA LEU A 104 18.12 13.28 11.49
C LEU A 104 16.66 13.19 11.96
N ASP A 105 15.97 12.08 11.63
CA ASP A 105 14.58 11.87 12.02
C ASP A 105 14.42 11.46 13.50
N ALA A 106 15.49 10.91 14.08
CA ALA A 106 15.55 10.51 15.49
C ALA A 106 15.84 11.68 16.46
N ASP A 107 16.28 12.83 15.97
CA ASP A 107 16.61 13.99 16.81
C ASP A 107 16.29 15.34 16.10
N PRO A 108 15.01 15.73 16.05
CA PRO A 108 14.60 17.03 15.50
C PRO A 108 15.04 18.23 16.36
N ASP A 109 15.59 18.03 17.56
CA ASP A 109 16.02 19.10 18.46
C ASP A 109 17.49 19.52 18.24
N ARG A 110 18.31 18.71 17.58
CA ARG A 110 19.74 19.01 17.39
C ARG A 110 20.04 20.16 16.41
N ILE A 111 19.11 20.50 15.52
CA ILE A 111 19.27 21.61 14.54
C ILE A 111 18.98 22.98 15.19
N ARG A 112 18.43 23.02 16.41
CA ARG A 112 18.10 24.27 17.09
C ARG A 112 19.23 24.86 17.95
N ASP A 113 20.37 24.18 18.06
CA ASP A 113 21.43 24.50 19.02
C ASP A 113 22.73 25.04 18.39
N HIS A 114 22.62 25.73 17.26
CA HIS A 114 23.68 26.63 16.79
C HIS A 114 23.09 28.01 16.52
N SER A 115 23.09 28.82 17.59
CA SER A 115 23.04 30.29 17.52
C SER A 115 24.25 30.86 16.77
#